data_AF-A0A7X6YW06-F1
#
_entry.id   AF-A0A7X6YW06-F1
#
_cell.length_a   1.000
_cell.length_b   1.000
_cell.length_c   1.000
_cell.angle_alpha   90.00
_cell.angle_beta   90.00
_cell.angle_gamma   90.00
#
_symmetry.space_group_name_H-M   'P 1'
#
loop_
_entity.id
_entity.type
_entity.pdbx_description
1 polymer ?
#
loop_
_entity_poly.entity_id
_entity_poly.type
_entity_poly.pdbx_seq_one_letter_code
_entity_poly.pdbx_strand_id
1 'polypeptide(L)'
;TDRLGKMDLQGPKAPRILARVLKDAEQAFAGLVTFSFKGSFAPEALPTATPAQLSDGTPVLVSRTGYTGEIGFELFVDRAHTARLWEQLLAAGADDGLLPCGLAARDSLRAGSGLPLSHQDIGPWLFARNPWLFVLPMDGQGGFTKEFVGAAALVADGDHHHTLAFAGFDPRKVAAGEQSRVLDPDGRDLGQVLTCATDMAIDRVDGRIVSLTTPSEHGRPANFTPRGLCCGFVRVSEPLAAGTIVHLSEGRRTLKVEIRDEIRPDRTARQSLTRFLP
;
A
#
# COMPACT_ATOMS: atom_id res chain seq x y z
N THR A 1 1.28 -21.78 -6.60
CA THR A 1 0.05 -22.19 -7.29
C THR A 1 0.16 -21.69 -8.70
N ASP A 2 0.00 -22.58 -9.68
CA ASP A 2 0.38 -22.31 -11.08
C ASP A 2 -0.84 -22.33 -12.02
N ARG A 3 -2.02 -22.09 -11.43
CA ARG A 3 -3.33 -22.23 -12.09
C ARG A 3 -3.93 -20.92 -12.57
N LEU A 4 -3.48 -19.79 -12.05
CA LEU A 4 -4.11 -18.49 -12.29
C LEU A 4 -3.07 -17.43 -12.66
N GLY A 5 -3.51 -16.45 -13.44
CA GLY A 5 -2.84 -15.18 -13.63
C GLY A 5 -3.45 -14.11 -12.73
N LYS A 6 -2.62 -13.21 -12.21
CA LYS A 6 -3.03 -12.02 -11.47
C LYS A 6 -2.44 -10.78 -12.13
N MET A 7 -3.25 -9.77 -12.36
CA MET A 7 -2.80 -8.45 -12.82
C MET A 7 -3.37 -7.34 -11.95
N ASP A 8 -2.53 -6.39 -11.57
CA ASP A 8 -2.93 -5.28 -10.72
C ASP A 8 -3.02 -4.00 -11.57
N LEU A 9 -4.20 -3.38 -11.61
CA LEU A 9 -4.43 -2.10 -12.27
C LEU A 9 -4.70 -1.04 -11.19
N GLN A 10 -3.77 -0.10 -11.00
CA GLN A 10 -3.76 0.81 -9.86
C GLN A 10 -3.65 2.26 -10.31
N GLY A 11 -4.36 3.16 -9.62
CA GLY A 11 -4.33 4.60 -9.83
C GLY A 11 -5.70 5.21 -10.16
N PRO A 12 -5.86 6.54 -10.06
CA PRO A 12 -7.14 7.24 -10.26
C PRO A 12 -7.85 6.96 -11.60
N LYS A 13 -7.12 6.58 -12.64
CA LYS A 13 -7.66 6.25 -13.97
C LYS A 13 -8.03 4.78 -14.12
N ALA A 14 -7.69 3.92 -13.16
CA ALA A 14 -7.94 2.48 -13.21
C ALA A 14 -9.42 2.13 -13.43
N PRO A 15 -10.41 2.77 -12.77
CA PRO A 15 -11.83 2.50 -13.00
C PRO A 15 -12.26 2.70 -14.45
N ARG A 16 -11.89 3.84 -15.05
CA ARG A 16 -12.20 4.15 -16.45
C ARG A 16 -11.53 3.20 -17.44
N ILE A 17 -10.26 2.84 -17.19
CA ILE A 17 -9.53 1.89 -18.05
C ILE A 17 -10.18 0.51 -17.96
N LEU A 18 -10.46 0.04 -16.74
CA LEU A 18 -11.09 -1.26 -16.52
C LEU A 18 -12.49 -1.34 -17.16
N ALA A 19 -13.26 -0.25 -17.13
CA ALA A 19 -14.57 -0.19 -17.77
C ALA A 19 -14.52 -0.51 -19.28
N ARG A 20 -13.42 -0.18 -19.97
CA ARG A 20 -13.25 -0.43 -21.41
C ARG A 20 -12.91 -1.89 -21.73
N VAL A 21 -12.35 -2.64 -20.79
CA VAL A 21 -11.97 -4.05 -21.00
C VAL A 21 -13.02 -5.02 -20.48
N LEU A 22 -13.95 -4.57 -19.63
CA LEU A 22 -15.06 -5.39 -19.15
C LEU A 22 -16.18 -5.45 -20.19
N LYS A 23 -16.83 -6.61 -20.28
CA LYS A 23 -18.02 -6.80 -21.13
C LYS A 23 -19.24 -6.02 -20.63
N ASP A 24 -19.40 -5.97 -19.31
CA ASP A 24 -20.45 -5.22 -18.63
C ASP A 24 -19.86 -4.57 -17.38
N ALA A 25 -19.33 -3.36 -17.57
CA ALA A 25 -18.68 -2.60 -16.49
C ALA A 25 -19.68 -2.17 -15.41
N GLU A 26 -20.92 -1.84 -15.78
CA GLU A 26 -21.96 -1.43 -14.85
C GLU A 26 -22.27 -2.58 -13.87
N GLN A 27 -22.52 -3.79 -14.39
CA GLN A 27 -22.74 -4.97 -13.57
C GLN A 27 -21.53 -5.31 -12.71
N ALA A 28 -20.31 -5.26 -13.27
CA ALA A 28 -19.09 -5.55 -12.54
C ALA A 28 -18.83 -4.56 -11.39
N PHE A 29 -19.20 -3.28 -11.56
CA PHE A 29 -18.97 -2.22 -10.57
C PHE A 29 -20.12 -2.02 -9.59
N ALA A 30 -21.34 -2.43 -9.91
CA ALA A 30 -22.52 -2.25 -9.05
C ALA A 30 -22.30 -2.84 -7.64
N GLY A 31 -22.22 -2.02 -6.59
CA GLY A 31 -21.99 -2.52 -5.23
C GLY A 31 -20.59 -3.11 -4.97
N LEU A 32 -19.63 -2.89 -5.87
CA LEU A 32 -18.23 -3.26 -5.66
C LEU A 32 -17.54 -2.23 -4.75
N VAL A 33 -17.59 -2.48 -3.44
CA VAL A 33 -16.96 -1.65 -2.39
C VAL A 33 -15.49 -2.04 -2.14
N THR A 34 -14.73 -1.20 -1.45
CA THR A 34 -13.34 -1.51 -1.08
C THR A 34 -13.28 -2.81 -0.27
N PHE A 35 -12.29 -3.68 -0.54
CA PHE A 35 -12.16 -5.02 0.05
C PHE A 35 -13.31 -5.99 -0.30
N SER A 36 -13.98 -5.80 -1.44
CA SER A 36 -14.86 -6.81 -2.02
C SER A 36 -14.42 -7.19 -3.43
N PHE A 37 -14.97 -8.30 -3.93
CA PHE A 37 -14.72 -8.78 -5.28
C PHE A 37 -16.02 -9.26 -5.94
N LYS A 38 -15.97 -9.38 -7.27
CA LYS A 38 -17.01 -10.00 -8.10
C LYS A 38 -16.40 -10.91 -9.15
N GLY A 39 -17.22 -11.78 -9.73
CA GLY A 39 -16.80 -12.70 -10.75
C GLY A 39 -16.00 -13.89 -10.21
N SER A 40 -15.47 -14.66 -11.15
CA SER A 40 -14.65 -15.84 -10.89
C SER A 40 -13.79 -16.11 -12.11
N PHE A 41 -12.54 -16.51 -11.89
CA PHE A 41 -11.67 -17.07 -12.93
C PHE A 41 -11.94 -18.57 -13.17
N ALA A 42 -12.76 -19.19 -12.33
CA ALA A 42 -13.22 -20.57 -12.45
C ALA A 42 -14.73 -20.65 -12.11
N PRO A 43 -15.62 -20.26 -13.04
CA PRO A 43 -17.05 -20.15 -12.78
C PRO A 43 -17.69 -21.45 -12.26
N GLU A 44 -17.24 -22.60 -12.76
CA GLU A 44 -17.69 -23.93 -12.32
C GLU A 44 -17.44 -24.17 -10.82
N ALA A 45 -16.38 -23.57 -10.26
CA ALA A 45 -16.02 -23.73 -8.85
C ALA A 45 -16.78 -22.76 -7.93
N LEU A 46 -17.38 -21.71 -8.49
CA LEU A 46 -18.12 -20.66 -7.76
C LEU A 46 -19.40 -20.29 -8.55
N PRO A 47 -20.36 -21.22 -8.69
CA PRO A 47 -21.54 -21.02 -9.55
C PRO A 47 -22.48 -19.92 -9.05
N THR A 48 -22.35 -19.50 -7.79
CA THR A 48 -23.16 -18.43 -7.18
C THR A 48 -22.54 -17.03 -7.32
N ALA A 49 -21.32 -16.92 -7.86
CA ALA A 49 -20.68 -15.62 -8.04
C ALA A 49 -21.42 -14.80 -9.10
N THR A 50 -21.66 -13.51 -8.83
CA THR A 50 -22.10 -12.58 -9.87
C THR A 50 -21.09 -12.60 -11.01
N PRO A 51 -21.50 -12.90 -12.26
CA PRO A 51 -20.56 -12.99 -13.37
C PRO A 51 -19.79 -11.68 -13.59
N ALA A 52 -18.52 -11.80 -13.95
CA ALA A 52 -17.74 -10.74 -14.55
C ALA A 52 -16.90 -11.33 -15.68
N GLN A 53 -16.90 -10.67 -16.83
CA GLN A 53 -16.21 -11.11 -18.03
C GLN A 53 -15.46 -9.94 -18.66
N LEU A 54 -14.30 -10.24 -19.25
CA LEU A 54 -13.65 -9.34 -20.19
C LEU A 54 -14.48 -9.25 -21.47
N SER A 55 -14.22 -8.24 -22.31
CA SER A 55 -14.98 -7.94 -23.52
C SER A 55 -15.03 -9.10 -24.53
N ASP A 56 -14.07 -10.02 -24.46
CA ASP A 56 -13.97 -11.25 -25.26
C ASP A 56 -14.70 -12.46 -24.65
N GLY A 57 -15.38 -12.28 -23.50
CA GLY A 57 -16.08 -13.34 -22.77
C GLY A 57 -15.23 -14.11 -21.76
N THR A 58 -13.92 -13.83 -21.63
CA THR A 58 -13.04 -14.48 -20.65
C THR A 58 -13.56 -14.21 -19.23
N PRO A 59 -13.82 -15.26 -18.41
CA PRO A 59 -14.17 -15.09 -17.01
C PRO A 59 -13.05 -14.42 -16.22
N VAL A 60 -13.40 -13.46 -15.38
CA VAL A 60 -12.46 -12.71 -14.55
C VAL A 60 -13.04 -12.56 -13.13
N LEU A 61 -12.18 -12.67 -12.12
CA LEU A 61 -12.48 -12.16 -10.78
C LEU A 61 -11.90 -10.75 -10.67
N VAL A 62 -12.76 -9.78 -10.39
CA VAL A 62 -12.40 -8.38 -10.19
C VAL A 62 -12.46 -8.08 -8.70
N SER A 63 -11.30 -7.91 -8.08
CA SER A 63 -11.18 -7.53 -6.68
C SER A 63 -10.86 -6.05 -6.55
N ARG A 64 -11.64 -5.32 -5.75
CA ARG A 64 -11.39 -3.90 -5.45
C ARG A 64 -10.44 -3.77 -4.26
N THR A 65 -9.21 -4.18 -4.53
CA THR A 65 -8.07 -4.23 -3.60
C THR A 65 -6.82 -3.70 -4.30
N GLY A 66 -5.76 -3.50 -3.52
CA GLY A 66 -4.50 -3.02 -4.05
C GLY A 66 -3.49 -2.79 -2.95
N TYR A 67 -2.22 -2.77 -3.34
CA TYR A 67 -1.09 -2.58 -2.44
C TYR A 67 -0.36 -1.25 -2.67
N THR A 68 -1.05 -0.28 -3.26
CA THR A 68 -0.49 1.03 -3.63
C THR A 68 -1.13 2.19 -2.89
N GLY A 69 -2.15 1.96 -2.06
CA GLY A 69 -2.94 3.04 -1.44
C GLY A 69 -3.85 3.79 -2.41
N GLU A 70 -3.79 3.52 -3.71
CA GLU A 70 -4.65 4.11 -4.71
C GLU A 70 -5.88 3.24 -5.00
N ILE A 71 -6.91 3.87 -5.56
CA ILE A 71 -8.01 3.13 -6.16
C ILE A 71 -7.46 2.23 -7.27
N GLY A 72 -7.94 1.01 -7.30
CA GLY A 72 -7.41 0.00 -8.20
C GLY A 72 -8.10 -1.33 -8.03
N PHE A 73 -7.65 -2.26 -8.85
CA PHE A 73 -8.19 -3.60 -8.94
C PHE A 73 -7.07 -4.63 -9.01
N GLU A 74 -7.35 -5.79 -8.46
CA GLU A 74 -6.63 -7.02 -8.71
C GLU A 74 -7.52 -7.91 -9.56
N LEU A 75 -7.03 -8.27 -10.74
CA LEU A 75 -7.75 -9.02 -11.76
C LEU A 75 -7.17 -10.44 -11.82
N PHE A 76 -8.02 -11.43 -11.59
CA PHE A 76 -7.62 -12.83 -11.65
C PHE A 76 -8.29 -13.51 -12.82
N VAL A 77 -7.52 -14.24 -13.62
CA VAL A 77 -7.96 -15.00 -14.79
C VAL A 77 -7.32 -16.37 -14.78
N ASP A 78 -7.85 -17.32 -15.57
CA ASP A 78 -7.09 -18.54 -15.87
C ASP A 78 -5.72 -18.16 -16.47
N ARG A 79 -4.68 -18.91 -16.09
CA ARG A 79 -3.30 -18.61 -16.50
C ARG A 79 -3.15 -18.43 -18.01
N ALA A 80 -3.93 -19.15 -18.82
CA ALA A 80 -3.89 -19.09 -20.28
C ALA A 80 -4.30 -17.71 -20.84
N HIS A 81 -5.03 -16.91 -20.06
CA HIS A 81 -5.50 -15.58 -20.45
C HIS A 81 -4.65 -14.44 -19.90
N THR A 82 -3.59 -14.71 -19.12
CA THR A 82 -2.78 -13.67 -18.46
C THR A 82 -2.14 -12.69 -19.44
N ALA A 83 -1.50 -13.19 -20.49
CA ALA A 83 -0.85 -12.35 -21.50
C ALA A 83 -1.86 -11.50 -22.27
N ARG A 84 -3.02 -12.08 -22.59
CA ARG A 84 -4.11 -11.36 -23.26
C ARG A 84 -4.67 -10.23 -22.40
N LEU A 85 -4.88 -10.49 -21.10
CA LEU A 85 -5.34 -9.47 -20.16
C LEU A 85 -4.34 -8.29 -20.09
N TRP A 86 -3.04 -8.59 -20.05
CA TRP A 86 -1.99 -7.57 -20.08
C TRP A 86 -2.08 -6.67 -21.32
N GLU A 87 -2.16 -7.29 -22.50
CA GLU A 87 -2.27 -6.58 -23.78
C GLU A 87 -3.55 -5.73 -23.87
N GLN A 88 -4.69 -6.27 -23.44
CA GLN A 88 -5.97 -5.56 -23.41
C GLN A 88 -5.92 -4.32 -22.52
N LEU A 89 -5.34 -4.43 -21.32
CA LEU A 89 -5.21 -3.31 -20.39
C LEU A 89 -4.31 -2.21 -20.96
N LEU A 90 -3.15 -2.58 -21.50
CA LEU A 90 -2.24 -1.61 -22.11
C LEU A 90 -2.87 -0.89 -23.30
N ALA A 91 -3.56 -1.61 -24.17
CA ALA A 91 -4.29 -1.01 -25.29
C ALA A 91 -5.40 -0.06 -24.81
N ALA A 92 -6.23 -0.50 -23.86
CA ALA A 92 -7.34 0.30 -23.33
C ALA A 92 -6.87 1.52 -22.51
N GLY A 93 -5.68 1.46 -21.93
CA GLY A 93 -5.10 2.50 -21.09
C GLY A 93 -4.14 3.45 -21.80
N ALA A 94 -3.86 3.26 -23.10
CA ALA A 94 -2.86 4.03 -23.84
C ALA A 94 -3.12 5.54 -23.79
N ASP A 95 -4.34 5.97 -24.15
CA ASP A 95 -4.74 7.39 -24.13
C ASP A 95 -4.82 7.99 -22.72
N ASP A 96 -4.85 7.12 -21.73
CA ASP A 96 -4.89 7.49 -20.31
C ASP A 96 -3.51 7.56 -19.67
N GLY A 97 -2.45 7.21 -20.40
CA GLY A 97 -1.07 7.19 -19.92
C GLY A 97 -0.80 6.01 -18.98
N LEU A 98 -1.47 4.86 -19.18
CA LEU A 98 -1.16 3.64 -18.43
C LEU A 98 0.27 3.21 -18.71
N LEU A 99 1.02 2.91 -17.65
CA LEU A 99 2.40 2.46 -17.73
C LEU A 99 2.55 1.09 -17.07
N PRO A 100 3.27 0.14 -17.69
CA PRO A 100 3.69 -1.06 -17.00
C PRO A 100 4.72 -0.71 -15.92
N CYS A 101 4.61 -1.32 -14.75
CA CYS A 101 5.55 -1.09 -13.66
C CYS A 101 5.95 -2.39 -12.96
N GLY A 102 7.18 -2.43 -12.45
CA GLY A 102 7.72 -3.58 -11.71
C GLY A 102 7.61 -3.42 -10.19
N LEU A 103 8.21 -4.38 -9.48
CA LEU A 103 8.17 -4.47 -8.02
C LEU A 103 8.70 -3.22 -7.31
N ALA A 104 9.71 -2.54 -7.85
CA ALA A 104 10.26 -1.34 -7.23
C ALA A 104 9.25 -0.17 -7.15
N ALA A 105 8.39 -0.01 -8.15
CA ALA A 105 7.33 1.00 -8.13
C ALA A 105 6.25 0.65 -7.10
N ARG A 106 5.92 -0.63 -6.96
CA ARG A 106 5.03 -1.11 -5.90
C ARG A 106 5.63 -0.88 -4.52
N ASP A 107 6.90 -1.21 -4.33
CA ASP A 107 7.59 -1.05 -3.04
C ASP A 107 7.70 0.42 -2.61
N SER A 108 7.82 1.33 -3.58
CA SER A 108 7.67 2.77 -3.39
C SER A 108 6.29 3.15 -2.84
N LEU A 109 5.22 2.81 -3.59
CA LEU A 109 3.86 3.23 -3.25
C LEU A 109 3.30 2.56 -2.00
N ARG A 110 3.66 1.30 -1.72
CA ARG A 110 3.22 0.57 -0.52
C ARG A 110 3.82 1.17 0.75
N ALA A 111 5.11 1.52 0.72
CA ALA A 111 5.78 2.14 1.86
C ALA A 111 5.15 3.49 2.15
N GLY A 112 4.96 4.31 1.11
CA GLY A 112 4.23 5.56 1.19
C GLY A 112 2.79 5.45 1.71
N SER A 113 2.14 4.32 1.43
CA SER A 113 0.78 4.04 1.89
C SER A 113 0.70 3.50 3.31
N GLY A 114 1.83 3.31 4.00
CA GLY A 114 1.84 2.66 5.30
C GLY A 114 1.41 1.18 5.21
N LEU A 115 1.82 0.45 4.17
CA LEU A 115 1.54 -0.97 4.01
C LEU A 115 2.83 -1.80 4.29
N PRO A 116 2.81 -2.70 5.30
CA PRO A 116 3.99 -3.44 5.74
C PRO A 116 4.21 -4.69 4.89
N LEU A 117 5.46 -4.98 4.55
CA LEU A 117 5.84 -6.16 3.78
C LEU A 117 6.28 -7.31 4.70
N SER A 118 5.70 -8.48 4.50
CA SER A 118 6.09 -9.69 5.23
C SER A 118 7.57 -10.04 4.99
N HIS A 119 8.24 -10.55 6.03
CA HIS A 119 9.67 -10.85 6.12
C HIS A 119 10.60 -9.62 6.12
N GLN A 120 10.06 -8.41 5.98
CA GLN A 120 10.82 -7.17 6.01
C GLN A 120 10.36 -6.24 7.13
N ASP A 121 9.09 -5.84 7.10
CA ASP A 121 8.48 -5.00 8.15
C ASP A 121 7.80 -5.84 9.23
N ILE A 122 7.40 -7.07 8.86
CA ILE A 122 6.88 -8.10 9.75
C ILE A 122 7.81 -9.30 9.67
N GLY A 123 8.67 -9.50 10.66
CA GLY A 123 9.70 -10.54 10.64
C GLY A 123 9.55 -11.58 11.75
N PRO A 124 10.64 -12.32 12.07
CA PRO A 124 10.64 -13.36 13.09
C PRO A 124 10.62 -12.83 14.54
N TRP A 125 10.36 -11.53 14.74
CA TRP A 125 10.20 -10.91 16.05
C TRP A 125 8.72 -10.74 16.40
N LEU A 126 8.45 -10.51 17.69
CA LEU A 126 7.10 -10.21 18.15
C LEU A 126 6.63 -8.87 17.58
N PHE A 127 5.60 -8.90 16.74
CA PHE A 127 5.03 -7.73 16.09
C PHE A 127 3.86 -7.13 16.91
N ALA A 128 4.10 -6.83 18.19
CA ALA A 128 3.04 -6.45 19.13
C ALA A 128 2.67 -4.96 19.09
N ARG A 129 3.65 -4.05 18.96
CA ARG A 129 3.42 -2.60 18.99
C ARG A 129 3.60 -2.01 17.59
N ASN A 130 2.52 -1.93 16.84
CA ASN A 130 2.53 -1.50 15.45
C ASN A 130 1.25 -0.70 15.09
N PRO A 131 1.20 0.05 13.98
CA PRO A 131 0.06 0.90 13.63
C PRO A 131 -1.16 0.11 13.09
N TRP A 132 -1.05 -1.21 12.88
CA TRP A 132 -2.07 -2.03 12.23
C TRP A 132 -2.86 -2.90 13.20
N LEU A 133 -2.97 -2.53 14.48
CA LEU A 133 -3.72 -3.30 15.48
C LEU A 133 -5.21 -3.50 15.14
N PHE A 134 -5.77 -2.69 14.23
CA PHE A 134 -7.14 -2.85 13.73
C PHE A 134 -7.41 -4.20 13.04
N VAL A 135 -6.37 -4.97 12.68
CA VAL A 135 -6.52 -6.32 12.11
C VAL A 135 -6.73 -7.40 13.17
N LEU A 136 -6.43 -7.09 14.44
CA LEU A 136 -6.63 -8.00 15.55
C LEU A 136 -8.07 -7.91 16.06
N PRO A 137 -8.63 -9.02 16.56
CA PRO A 137 -10.01 -9.06 17.06
C PRO A 137 -10.10 -8.48 18.46
N MET A 138 -9.64 -7.25 18.66
CA MET A 138 -9.60 -6.58 19.98
C MET A 138 -11.00 -6.26 20.49
N ASP A 139 -11.19 -6.31 21.81
CA ASP A 139 -12.30 -5.68 22.50
C ASP A 139 -11.97 -4.20 22.85
N GLY A 140 -12.95 -3.46 23.38
CA GLY A 140 -12.77 -2.07 23.78
C GLY A 140 -11.97 -1.88 25.09
N GLN A 141 -11.55 -2.98 25.73
CA GLN A 141 -10.90 -3.03 27.04
C GLN A 141 -9.45 -3.53 26.96
N GLY A 142 -8.95 -3.85 25.77
CA GLY A 142 -7.57 -4.30 25.52
C GLY A 142 -7.38 -5.83 25.48
N GLY A 143 -8.46 -6.61 25.52
CA GLY A 143 -8.46 -8.06 25.32
C GLY A 143 -8.79 -8.47 23.89
N PHE A 144 -8.82 -9.78 23.63
CA PHE A 144 -9.25 -10.35 22.34
C PHE A 144 -10.66 -10.96 22.46
N THR A 145 -11.49 -10.72 21.45
CA THR A 145 -12.86 -11.25 21.33
C THR A 145 -12.92 -12.72 20.88
N LYS A 146 -11.79 -13.31 20.46
CA LYS A 146 -11.67 -14.72 20.08
C LYS A 146 -10.25 -15.23 20.28
N GLU A 147 -10.11 -16.54 20.45
CA GLU A 147 -8.81 -17.21 20.53
C GLU A 147 -8.17 -17.39 19.15
N PHE A 148 -6.83 -17.31 19.11
CA PHE A 148 -6.02 -17.58 17.93
C PHE A 148 -4.57 -17.88 18.31
N VAL A 149 -3.83 -18.53 17.41
CA VAL A 149 -2.42 -18.86 17.60
C VAL A 149 -1.60 -17.57 17.78
N GLY A 150 -0.85 -17.47 18.89
CA GLY A 150 -0.02 -16.32 19.21
C GLY A 150 -0.69 -15.26 20.08
N ALA A 151 -1.99 -15.37 20.39
CA ALA A 151 -2.71 -14.40 21.23
C ALA A 151 -2.02 -14.15 22.59
N ALA A 152 -1.66 -15.22 23.31
CA ALA A 152 -0.99 -15.11 24.61
C ALA A 152 0.36 -14.36 24.53
N ALA A 153 1.10 -14.49 23.44
CA ALA A 153 2.38 -13.80 23.25
C ALA A 153 2.20 -12.30 23.01
N LEU A 154 1.11 -11.88 22.34
CA LEU A 154 0.84 -10.48 22.03
C LEU A 154 0.42 -9.65 23.27
N VAL A 155 -0.18 -10.30 24.26
CA VAL A 155 -0.63 -9.64 25.51
C VAL A 155 0.29 -9.89 26.70
N ALA A 156 1.31 -10.75 26.54
CA ALA A 156 2.30 -10.98 27.57
C ALA A 156 3.12 -9.71 27.84
N ASP A 157 3.46 -9.48 29.10
CA ASP A 157 4.35 -8.40 29.50
C ASP A 157 5.78 -8.72 29.04
N GLY A 158 6.50 -7.75 28.45
CA GLY A 158 7.83 -7.98 27.88
C GLY A 158 8.41 -6.82 27.04
N ASP A 159 9.62 -7.03 26.51
CA ASP A 159 10.23 -6.10 25.54
C ASP A 159 9.48 -6.19 24.21
N HIS A 160 8.67 -5.16 23.97
CA HIS A 160 7.96 -4.98 22.72
C HIS A 160 8.56 -3.78 22.01
N HIS A 161 9.42 -4.06 21.04
CA HIS A 161 9.84 -3.05 20.08
C HIS A 161 8.62 -2.51 19.33
N HIS A 162 8.68 -1.23 18.99
CA HIS A 162 7.65 -0.54 18.23
C HIS A 162 8.03 -0.53 16.76
N THR A 163 7.10 -0.92 15.90
CA THR A 163 7.19 -0.65 14.46
C THR A 163 6.53 0.68 14.17
N LEU A 164 7.29 1.65 13.67
CA LEU A 164 6.80 3.01 13.41
C LEU A 164 7.06 3.40 11.95
N ALA A 165 6.15 4.20 11.39
CA ALA A 165 6.31 4.77 10.07
C ALA A 165 7.09 6.09 10.11
N PHE A 166 7.82 6.39 9.03
CA PHE A 166 8.53 7.67 8.90
C PHE A 166 8.42 8.24 7.48
N ALA A 167 8.63 9.55 7.37
CA ALA A 167 8.88 10.24 6.11
C ALA A 167 10.08 11.20 6.24
N GLY A 168 10.94 11.21 5.24
CA GLY A 168 12.10 12.09 5.15
C GLY A 168 11.76 13.46 4.57
N PHE A 169 12.81 14.11 4.06
CA PHE A 169 12.76 15.46 3.51
C PHE A 169 13.24 15.53 2.05
N ASP A 170 13.72 14.41 1.51
CA ASP A 170 14.26 14.27 0.17
C ASP A 170 14.24 12.78 -0.23
N PRO A 171 14.54 12.42 -1.50
CA PRO A 171 14.36 11.05 -1.98
C PRO A 171 15.51 10.08 -1.63
N ARG A 172 16.56 10.52 -0.92
CA ARG A 172 17.72 9.67 -0.60
C ARG A 172 17.32 8.54 0.35
N LYS A 173 17.98 7.38 0.21
CA LYS A 173 17.72 6.19 1.00
C LYS A 173 18.96 5.71 1.74
N VAL A 174 18.72 5.00 2.84
CA VAL A 174 19.71 4.10 3.46
C VAL A 174 19.29 2.65 3.20
N ALA A 175 20.25 1.72 3.23
CA ALA A 175 19.90 0.31 3.21
C ALA A 175 19.17 -0.06 4.52
N ALA A 176 18.13 -0.88 4.41
CA ALA A 176 17.53 -1.55 5.56
C ALA A 176 18.32 -2.83 5.89
N GLY A 177 18.26 -3.28 7.14
CA GLY A 177 18.92 -4.51 7.59
C GLY A 177 19.82 -4.31 8.80
N GLU A 178 20.59 -5.34 9.15
CA GLU A 178 21.33 -5.45 10.43
C GLU A 178 22.37 -4.37 10.68
N GLN A 179 22.88 -3.75 9.60
CA GLN A 179 23.86 -2.66 9.68
C GLN A 179 23.23 -1.27 9.80
N SER A 180 21.91 -1.17 9.60
CA SER A 180 21.19 0.09 9.71
C SER A 180 20.90 0.42 11.17
N ARG A 181 20.84 1.72 11.49
CA ARG A 181 20.48 2.24 12.81
C ARG A 181 19.47 3.37 12.72
N VAL A 182 18.66 3.49 13.76
CA VAL A 182 17.79 4.64 14.01
C VAL A 182 18.37 5.34 15.23
N LEU A 183 18.79 6.58 15.06
CA LEU A 183 19.43 7.35 16.11
C LEU A 183 18.54 8.52 16.53
N ASP A 184 18.54 8.86 17.81
CA ASP A 184 17.97 10.13 18.26
C ASP A 184 18.87 11.33 17.86
N PRO A 185 18.46 12.58 18.14
CA PRO A 185 19.28 13.75 17.82
C PRO A 185 20.65 13.79 18.51
N ASP A 186 20.80 13.11 19.66
CA ASP A 186 22.05 13.03 20.43
C ASP A 186 22.94 11.86 19.99
N GLY A 187 22.49 11.06 19.01
CA GLY A 187 23.23 9.94 18.43
C GLY A 187 23.05 8.62 19.18
N ARG A 188 22.12 8.53 20.13
CA ARG A 188 21.80 7.29 20.84
C ARG A 188 21.05 6.34 19.92
N ASP A 189 21.43 5.08 19.95
CA ASP A 189 20.79 4.01 19.18
C ASP A 189 19.40 3.67 19.75
N LEU A 190 18.38 3.82 18.91
CA LEU A 190 16.99 3.50 19.19
C LEU A 190 16.56 2.18 18.56
N GLY A 191 17.29 1.66 17.57
CA GLY A 191 16.92 0.45 16.85
C GLY A 191 17.31 0.46 15.38
N GLN A 192 16.44 -0.08 14.53
CA GLN A 192 16.80 -0.55 13.19
C GLN A 192 15.85 -0.06 12.10
N VAL A 193 16.36 0.14 10.89
CA VAL A 193 15.55 0.43 9.71
C VAL A 193 15.03 -0.87 9.09
N LEU A 194 13.72 -1.00 8.94
CA LEU A 194 13.06 -2.15 8.32
C LEU A 194 12.83 -1.92 6.81
N THR A 195 12.37 -0.73 6.46
CA THR A 195 12.17 -0.30 5.07
C THR A 195 12.63 1.15 4.92
N CYS A 196 13.40 1.43 3.88
CA CYS A 196 13.65 2.78 3.40
C CYS A 196 13.48 2.79 1.88
N ALA A 197 12.28 3.15 1.43
CA ALA A 197 11.94 3.34 0.03
C ALA A 197 11.83 4.84 -0.28
N THR A 198 11.50 5.17 -1.52
CA THR A 198 11.18 6.54 -1.94
C THR A 198 9.77 6.52 -2.49
N ASP A 199 8.82 7.24 -1.89
CA ASP A 199 7.52 7.47 -2.52
C ASP A 199 7.65 8.69 -3.45
N MET A 200 7.52 8.44 -4.76
CA MET A 200 7.65 9.46 -5.80
C MET A 200 6.38 10.30 -5.98
N ALA A 201 5.28 9.95 -5.33
CA ALA A 201 4.02 10.66 -5.42
C ALA A 201 3.85 11.76 -4.38
N ILE A 202 4.85 12.01 -3.53
CA ILE A 202 4.79 13.00 -2.43
C ILE A 202 6.00 13.95 -2.40
N ASP A 203 5.78 15.15 -1.88
CA ASP A 203 6.81 16.13 -1.54
C ASP A 203 6.33 16.98 -0.36
N ARG A 204 7.22 17.80 0.22
CA ARG A 204 6.86 18.75 1.27
C ARG A 204 6.55 20.12 0.67
N VAL A 205 5.38 20.67 1.01
CA VAL A 205 4.94 22.03 0.70
C VAL A 205 4.64 22.71 2.03
N ASP A 206 5.35 23.80 2.31
CA ASP A 206 5.23 24.57 3.58
C ASP A 206 5.30 23.67 4.84
N GLY A 207 6.24 22.72 4.82
CA GLY A 207 6.48 21.77 5.92
C GLY A 207 5.51 20.58 5.98
N ARG A 208 4.40 20.61 5.24
CA ARG A 208 3.41 19.52 5.17
C ARG A 208 3.72 18.60 4.00
N ILE A 209 3.49 17.30 4.18
CA ILE A 209 3.55 16.35 3.05
C ILE A 209 2.26 16.51 2.24
N VAL A 210 2.42 16.60 0.92
CA VAL A 210 1.36 16.68 -0.09
C VAL A 210 1.60 15.57 -1.10
N SER A 211 0.54 14.95 -1.61
CA SER A 211 0.61 13.90 -2.63
C SER A 211 0.08 14.36 -3.99
N LEU A 212 0.34 13.60 -5.05
CA LEU A 212 -0.24 13.82 -6.38
C LEU A 212 -1.77 13.85 -6.38
N THR A 213 -2.41 13.22 -5.39
CA THR A 213 -3.87 13.13 -5.27
C THR A 213 -4.43 14.10 -4.24
N THR A 214 -3.59 14.85 -3.53
CA THR A 214 -4.04 15.92 -2.64
C THR A 214 -4.84 16.97 -3.44
N PRO A 215 -6.07 17.31 -3.06
CA PRO A 215 -6.83 18.36 -3.73
C PRO A 215 -6.11 19.71 -3.67
N SER A 216 -6.29 20.57 -4.68
CA SER A 216 -5.62 21.88 -4.73
C SER A 216 -6.05 22.76 -3.54
N GLU A 217 -7.32 22.67 -3.14
CA GLU A 217 -7.88 23.32 -1.95
C GLU A 217 -7.26 22.84 -0.63
N HIS A 218 -6.60 21.67 -0.62
CA HIS A 218 -5.86 21.15 0.53
C HIS A 218 -4.38 21.53 0.52
N GLY A 219 -3.96 22.42 -0.39
CA GLY A 219 -2.61 23.01 -0.41
C GLY A 219 -1.66 22.39 -1.43
N ARG A 220 -2.15 21.58 -2.38
CA ARG A 220 -1.33 21.13 -3.51
C ARG A 220 -1.18 22.25 -4.55
N PRO A 221 0.07 22.68 -4.89
CA PRO A 221 0.30 23.66 -5.95
C PRO A 221 -0.26 23.20 -7.32
N ALA A 222 -0.71 24.13 -8.15
CA ALA A 222 -1.27 23.80 -9.47
C ALA A 222 -0.28 23.02 -10.36
N ASN A 223 1.00 23.40 -10.33
CA ASN A 223 2.08 22.74 -11.07
C ASN A 223 2.89 21.75 -10.20
N PHE A 224 2.23 21.11 -9.23
CA PHE A 224 2.89 20.19 -8.30
C PHE A 224 3.50 19.00 -9.04
N THR A 225 4.84 18.95 -9.05
CA THR A 225 5.64 17.84 -9.55
C THR A 225 6.53 17.36 -8.41
N PRO A 226 6.11 16.34 -7.64
CA PRO A 226 6.86 15.88 -6.48
C PRO A 226 8.21 15.33 -6.87
N ARG A 227 9.25 15.64 -6.08
CA ARG A 227 10.58 15.03 -6.24
C ARG A 227 10.69 13.67 -5.54
N GLY A 228 9.71 13.35 -4.71
CA GLY A 228 9.69 12.16 -3.88
C GLY A 228 10.34 12.38 -2.52
N LEU A 229 9.84 11.64 -1.52
CA LEU A 229 10.39 11.61 -0.17
C LEU A 229 10.77 10.19 0.17
N CYS A 230 11.89 10.00 0.86
CA CYS A 230 12.17 8.71 1.46
C CYS A 230 11.17 8.41 2.57
N CYS A 231 10.78 7.15 2.70
CA CYS A 231 9.78 6.73 3.65
C CYS A 231 9.88 5.24 3.93
N GLY A 232 9.22 4.79 4.99
CA GLY A 232 9.12 3.38 5.31
C GLY A 232 8.93 3.17 6.80
N PHE A 233 9.59 2.15 7.32
CA PHE A 233 9.35 1.65 8.66
C PHE A 233 10.65 1.46 9.42
N VAL A 234 10.58 1.74 10.72
CA VAL A 234 11.63 1.52 11.69
C VAL A 234 11.13 0.62 12.81
N ARG A 235 12.04 -0.15 13.41
CA ARG A 235 11.80 -0.92 14.63
C ARG A 235 12.63 -0.32 15.75
N VAL A 236 11.98 0.23 16.77
CA VAL A 236 12.65 0.95 17.86
C VAL A 236 12.29 0.37 19.23
N SER A 237 13.16 0.51 20.22
CA SER A 237 12.97 -0.02 21.57
C SER A 237 11.98 0.78 22.43
N GLU A 238 11.68 2.02 22.03
CA GLU A 238 10.80 2.93 22.77
C GLU A 238 9.75 3.59 21.86
N PRO A 239 8.57 3.99 22.38
CA PRO A 239 7.58 4.68 21.57
C PRO A 239 8.09 6.07 21.16
N LEU A 240 7.84 6.46 19.91
CA LEU A 240 8.13 7.81 19.43
C LEU A 240 6.83 8.43 18.88
N ALA A 241 6.51 9.64 19.32
CA ALA A 241 5.34 10.36 18.84
C ALA A 241 5.52 10.82 17.38
N ALA A 242 4.41 10.95 16.64
CA ALA A 242 4.44 11.59 15.33
C ALA A 242 5.04 13.02 15.43
N GLY A 243 5.87 13.40 14.46
CA GLY A 243 6.65 14.63 14.48
C GLY A 243 8.04 14.49 15.12
N THR A 244 8.32 13.39 15.82
CA THR A 244 9.66 13.13 16.38
C THR A 244 10.69 13.02 15.26
N ILE A 245 11.81 13.73 15.40
CA ILE A 245 12.93 13.66 14.46
C ILE A 245 13.89 12.57 14.90
N VAL A 246 14.25 11.70 13.96
CA VAL A 246 15.29 10.69 14.13
C VAL A 246 16.24 10.69 12.93
N HIS A 247 17.38 10.04 13.07
CA HIS A 247 18.39 9.90 12.04
C HIS A 247 18.55 8.43 11.64
N LEU A 248 18.32 8.12 10.36
CA LEU A 248 18.59 6.79 9.82
C LEU A 248 20.04 6.73 9.39
N SER A 249 20.80 5.77 9.90
CA SER A 249 22.23 5.61 9.63
C SER A 249 22.52 4.27 8.98
N GLU A 250 23.41 4.28 7.99
CA GLU A 250 24.03 3.07 7.41
C GLU A 250 25.47 3.41 7.00
N GLY A 251 26.44 2.80 7.68
CA GLY A 251 27.85 3.13 7.52
C GLY A 251 28.14 4.61 7.80
N ARG A 252 28.54 5.35 6.76
CA ARG A 252 28.81 6.81 6.85
C ARG A 252 27.62 7.68 6.41
N ARG A 253 26.54 7.07 5.92
CA ARG A 253 25.37 7.81 5.44
C ARG A 253 24.40 8.00 6.59
N THR A 254 23.90 9.22 6.73
CA THR A 254 22.87 9.56 7.71
C THR A 254 21.79 10.39 7.04
N LEU A 255 20.52 10.08 7.33
CA LEU A 255 19.35 10.77 6.81
C LEU A 255 18.46 11.22 7.95
N LYS A 256 18.13 12.51 8.00
CA LYS A 256 17.12 13.05 8.90
C LYS A 256 15.73 12.64 8.41
N VAL A 257 14.92 12.08 9.29
CA VAL A 257 13.52 11.72 9.01
C VAL A 257 12.62 12.11 10.17
N GLU A 258 11.32 12.11 9.92
CA GLU A 258 10.27 12.42 10.89
C GLU A 258 9.38 11.18 11.07
N ILE A 259 9.09 10.78 12.31
CA ILE A 259 8.09 9.75 12.62
C ILE A 259 6.70 10.25 12.24
N ARG A 260 5.89 9.41 11.61
CA ARG A 260 4.59 9.78 11.04
C ARG A 260 3.54 8.71 11.31
N ASP A 261 2.33 9.13 11.66
CA ASP A 261 1.15 8.25 11.63
C ASP A 261 0.68 8.00 10.20
N GLU A 262 0.85 9.02 9.34
CA GLU A 262 0.54 8.96 7.92
C GLU A 262 1.71 9.50 7.09
N ILE A 263 2.20 8.66 6.18
CA ILE A 263 3.27 9.01 5.24
C ILE A 263 2.70 9.76 4.04
N ARG A 264 1.88 9.11 3.20
CA ARG A 264 1.24 9.74 2.02
C ARG A 264 -0.23 10.09 2.29
N PRO A 265 -0.60 11.37 2.35
CA PRO A 265 -1.99 11.78 2.55
C PRO A 265 -2.83 11.65 1.26
N ASP A 266 -4.15 11.81 1.42
CA ASP A 266 -5.14 11.89 0.33
C ASP A 266 -5.15 10.69 -0.64
N ARG A 267 -4.82 9.51 -0.11
CA ARG A 267 -4.89 8.22 -0.80
C ARG A 267 -6.29 7.97 -1.37
N THR A 268 -6.35 7.37 -2.56
CA THR A 268 -7.64 7.17 -3.27
C THR A 268 -8.29 5.81 -3.04
N ALA A 269 -7.60 4.82 -2.44
CA ALA A 269 -8.10 3.43 -2.31
C ALA A 269 -9.49 3.29 -1.65
N ARG A 270 -9.83 4.18 -0.71
CA ARG A 270 -11.11 4.14 0.02
C ARG A 270 -12.17 5.11 -0.51
N GLN A 271 -11.84 5.92 -1.53
CA GLN A 271 -12.81 6.85 -2.11
C GLN A 271 -13.86 6.11 -2.94
N SER A 272 -15.06 6.67 -3.10
CA SER A 272 -16.12 6.03 -3.90
C SER A 272 -15.66 5.80 -5.34
N LEU A 273 -15.98 4.62 -5.89
CA LEU A 273 -15.70 4.27 -7.28
C LEU A 273 -16.34 5.27 -8.26
N THR A 274 -17.54 5.76 -7.92
CA THR A 274 -18.30 6.72 -8.74
C THR A 274 -17.57 8.05 -8.97
N ARG A 275 -16.58 8.41 -8.14
CA ARG A 275 -15.77 9.62 -8.33
C ARG A 275 -14.81 9.51 -9.54
N PHE A 276 -14.55 8.29 -10.00
CA PHE A 276 -13.53 7.99 -11.02
C PHE A 276 -14.13 7.40 -12.29
N LEU A 277 -15.45 7.28 -12.34
CA LEU A 277 -16.21 6.91 -13.53
C LEU A 277 -16.76 8.19 -14.20
N PRO A 278 -16.98 8.16 -15.53
CA PRO A 278 -17.60 9.28 -16.26
C PRO A 278 -18.98 9.66 -15.75
#